data_AF-A0A090WDZ1-F1
#
_entry.id   AF-A0A090WDZ1-F1
#
_cell.length_a   1.000
_cell.length_b   1.000
_cell.length_c   1.000
_cell.angle_alpha   90.00
_cell.angle_beta   90.00
_cell.angle_gamma   90.00
#
_symmetry.space_group_name_H-M   'P 1'
#
loop_
_entity.id
_entity.type
_entity.pdbx_description
1 polymer ?
#
loop_
_entity_poly.entity_id
_entity_poly.type
_entity_poly.pdbx_seq_one_letter_code
_entity_poly.pdbx_strand_id
1 'polypeptide(L)'
;MKQRNERSQHEFAGFMRIFEYPTLVFFDETGRIINPVPGKMGPKKLEIYITMLADETYKSINTGQKWSDYQANFVYELQGDTN
;
A
#
# COMPACT_ATOMS: atom_id res chain seq x y z
N MET A 1 6.25 36.01 -15.99
CA MET A 1 6.42 34.93 -14.98
C MET A 1 5.55 33.75 -15.40
N LYS A 2 6.16 32.60 -15.69
CA LYS A 2 5.42 31.38 -16.07
C LYS A 2 4.76 30.84 -14.80
N GLN A 3 3.44 30.90 -14.70
CA GLN A 3 2.72 30.34 -13.56
C GLN A 3 3.01 28.84 -13.52
N ARG A 4 3.59 28.36 -12.41
CA ARG A 4 3.73 26.93 -12.15
C ARG A 4 2.31 26.40 -12.02
N ASN A 5 1.91 25.53 -12.95
CA ASN A 5 0.55 25.00 -12.97
C ASN A 5 0.37 24.12 -11.73
N GLU A 6 -0.27 24.63 -10.68
CA GLU A 6 -0.41 23.95 -9.38
C GLU A 6 -1.20 22.64 -9.46
N ARG A 7 -1.84 22.38 -10.61
CA ARG A 7 -2.59 21.17 -10.92
C ARG A 7 -1.80 20.14 -11.72
N SER A 8 -0.54 20.39 -12.07
CA SER A 8 0.30 19.37 -12.71
C SER A 8 0.60 18.25 -11.72
N GLN A 9 0.49 16.99 -12.15
CA GLN A 9 0.89 15.85 -11.34
C GLN A 9 2.35 16.03 -10.89
N HIS A 10 2.61 15.80 -9.60
CA HIS A 10 3.97 15.86 -9.07
C HIS A 10 4.85 14.81 -9.77
N GLU A 11 6.08 15.18 -10.14
CA GLU A 11 7.02 14.28 -10.81
C GLU A 11 7.26 13.00 -9.99
N PHE A 12 7.34 13.13 -8.66
CA PHE A 12 7.46 12.01 -7.75
C PHE A 12 6.25 11.06 -7.79
N ALA A 13 5.03 11.61 -7.85
CA ALA A 13 3.81 10.81 -8.02
C ALA A 13 3.77 10.11 -9.38
N GLY A 14 4.24 10.78 -10.44
CA GLY A 14 4.40 10.19 -11.77
C GLY A 14 5.41 9.04 -11.78
N PHE A 15 6.57 9.20 -11.14
CA PHE A 15 7.58 8.15 -10.99
C PHE A 15 7.02 6.91 -10.29
N MET A 16 6.23 7.13 -9.23
CA MET A 16 5.56 6.05 -8.48
C MET A 16 4.31 5.49 -9.18
N ARG A 17 3.95 5.98 -10.37
CA ARG A 17 2.74 5.60 -11.12
C ARG A 17 1.44 5.79 -10.31
N ILE A 18 1.37 6.84 -9.51
CA ILE A 18 0.18 7.19 -8.72
C ILE A 18 -0.77 8.03 -9.56
N PHE A 19 -1.90 7.45 -9.95
CA PHE A 19 -2.95 8.14 -10.73
C PHE A 19 -4.21 8.47 -9.91
N GLU A 20 -4.42 7.77 -8.81
CA GLU A 20 -5.59 7.93 -7.93
C GLU A 20 -5.14 8.31 -6.51
N TYR A 21 -5.99 9.04 -5.77
CA TYR A 21 -5.72 9.47 -4.41
C TYR A 21 -6.86 9.07 -3.46
N PRO A 22 -6.56 8.61 -2.24
CA PRO A 22 -5.23 8.27 -1.72
C PRO A 22 -4.68 6.98 -2.35
N THR A 23 -3.35 6.85 -2.42
CA THR A 23 -2.63 5.61 -2.83
C THR A 23 -1.58 5.27 -1.79
N LEU A 24 -1.48 3.98 -1.44
CA LEU A 24 -0.46 3.44 -0.56
C LEU A 24 0.63 2.77 -1.41
N VAL A 25 1.89 3.16 -1.23
CA VAL A 25 3.03 2.60 -1.99
C VAL A 25 3.96 1.86 -1.04
N PHE A 26 4.28 0.62 -1.37
CA PHE A 26 5.21 -0.20 -0.59
C PHE A 26 6.60 -0.22 -1.24
N PHE A 27 7.62 -0.10 -0.40
CA PHE A 27 9.02 -0.12 -0.80
C PHE A 27 9.73 -1.30 -0.13
N ASP A 28 10.64 -1.96 -0.85
CA ASP A 28 11.59 -2.88 -0.25
C ASP A 28 12.74 -2.12 0.45
N GLU A 29 13.58 -2.82 1.20
CA GLU A 29 14.73 -2.24 1.92
C GLU A 29 15.74 -1.54 1.00
N THR A 30 15.73 -1.86 -0.29
CA THR A 30 16.60 -1.26 -1.32
C THR A 30 15.95 -0.06 -2.02
N GLY A 31 14.73 0.32 -1.63
CA GLY A 31 13.96 1.43 -2.21
C GLY A 31 13.24 1.08 -3.51
N ARG A 32 13.11 -0.20 -3.87
CA ARG A 32 12.31 -0.61 -5.04
C ARG A 32 10.84 -0.64 -4.68
N ILE A 33 10.02 -0.15 -5.60
CA ILE A 33 8.56 -0.15 -5.47
C ILE A 33 8.05 -1.58 -5.68
N ILE A 34 7.35 -2.11 -4.67
CA ILE A 34 6.71 -3.43 -4.76
C ILE A 34 5.42 -3.30 -5.57
N ASN A 35 4.46 -2.49 -5.11
CA ASN A 35 3.24 -2.13 -5.84
C ASN A 35 2.52 -0.92 -5.19
N PRO A 36 1.96 0.02 -5.97
CA PRO A 36 0.99 0.99 -5.48
C PRO A 36 -0.39 0.33 -5.34
N VAL A 37 -1.04 0.50 -4.19
CA VAL A 37 -2.43 0.09 -3.96
C VAL A 37 -3.31 1.34 -3.91
N PRO A 38 -4.07 1.62 -4.98
CA PRO A 38 -4.94 2.78 -5.03
C PRO A 38 -6.20 2.59 -4.17
N GLY A 39 -6.72 3.70 -3.65
CA GLY A 39 -8.00 3.77 -2.98
C GLY A 39 -7.90 3.88 -1.45
N LYS A 40 -8.99 4.40 -0.86
CA LYS A 40 -9.11 4.56 0.59
C LYS A 40 -9.16 3.18 1.28
N MET A 41 -8.13 2.87 2.07
CA MET A 41 -8.12 1.68 2.91
C MET A 41 -8.75 1.98 4.28
N GLY A 42 -9.69 1.15 4.70
CA GLY A 42 -10.15 1.11 6.09
C GLY A 42 -9.09 0.49 7.01
N PRO A 43 -9.16 0.71 8.33
CA PRO A 43 -8.16 0.24 9.30
C PRO A 43 -7.82 -1.24 9.17
N LYS A 44 -8.83 -2.11 9.03
CA LYS A 44 -8.64 -3.56 8.83
C LYS A 44 -7.79 -3.89 7.60
N LYS A 45 -8.09 -3.25 6.47
CA LYS A 45 -7.31 -3.50 5.24
C LYS A 45 -5.88 -3.01 5.41
N LEU A 46 -5.69 -1.83 6.01
CA LEU A 46 -4.37 -1.26 6.25
C LEU A 46 -3.51 -2.16 7.15
N GLU A 47 -4.11 -2.72 8.20
CA GLU A 47 -3.43 -3.62 9.13
C GLU A 47 -2.84 -4.85 8.44
N ILE A 48 -3.61 -5.53 7.57
CA ILE A 48 -3.13 -6.69 6.79
C ILE A 48 -1.86 -6.32 6.02
N TYR A 49 -1.86 -5.17 5.35
CA TYR A 49 -0.69 -4.73 4.59
C TYR A 49 0.49 -4.37 5.47
N ILE A 50 0.27 -3.68 6.61
CA ILE A 50 1.34 -3.32 7.54
C ILE A 50 2.01 -4.58 8.09
N THR A 51 1.22 -5.54 8.59
CA THR A 51 1.74 -6.78 9.14
C THR A 51 2.52 -7.56 8.08
N MET A 52 1.97 -7.71 6.88
CA MET A 52 2.62 -8.39 5.74
C MET A 52 3.98 -7.79 5.36
N LEU A 53 4.15 -6.47 5.55
CA LEU A 53 5.43 -5.81 5.28
C LEU A 53 6.40 -6.00 6.44
N ALA A 54 5.90 -5.86 7.67
CA ALA A 54 6.71 -5.98 8.87
C ALA A 54 7.30 -7.38 9.05
N ASP A 55 6.55 -8.41 8.68
CA ASP A 55 6.97 -9.82 8.73
C ASP A 55 7.58 -10.33 7.41
N GLU A 56 7.72 -9.46 6.41
CA GLU A 56 8.19 -9.75 5.06
C GLU A 56 7.40 -10.82 4.27
N THR A 57 6.19 -11.18 4.71
CA THR A 57 5.37 -12.22 4.07
C THR A 57 5.05 -11.88 2.61
N TYR A 58 5.05 -10.60 2.25
CA TYR A 58 4.90 -10.15 0.86
C TYR A 58 5.89 -10.80 -0.11
N LYS A 59 7.09 -11.19 0.35
CA LYS A 59 8.09 -11.91 -0.46
C LYS A 59 7.61 -13.30 -0.88
N SER A 60 6.74 -13.92 -0.08
CA SER A 60 6.19 -15.27 -0.33
C SER A 60 4.87 -15.27 -1.11
N ILE A 61 4.11 -14.17 -1.02
CA ILE A 61 2.83 -13.95 -1.69
C ILE A 61 3.09 -13.47 -3.11
N ASN A 62 3.25 -14.42 -4.02
CA ASN A 62 3.53 -14.17 -5.43
C ASN A 62 2.36 -14.52 -6.36
N THR A 63 1.21 -14.95 -5.82
CA THR A 63 0.01 -15.27 -6.59
C THR A 63 -1.24 -14.69 -5.92
N GLY A 64 -2.27 -14.43 -6.72
CA GLY A 64 -3.57 -13.99 -6.21
C GLY A 64 -4.20 -15.01 -5.25
N GLN A 65 -3.96 -16.31 -5.47
CA GLN A 65 -4.44 -17.36 -4.56
C GLN A 65 -3.79 -17.24 -3.18
N LYS A 66 -2.46 -17.14 -3.12
CA LYS A 66 -1.75 -16.96 -1.85
C LYS A 66 -2.18 -15.70 -1.11
N TRP A 67 -2.48 -14.63 -1.85
CA TRP A 67 -3.00 -13.40 -1.25
C TRP A 67 -4.38 -13.63 -0.65
N SER A 68 -5.28 -14.31 -1.37
CA SER A 68 -6.60 -14.68 -0.86
C SER A 68 -6.49 -15.55 0.39
N ASP A 69 -5.61 -16.55 0.39
CA ASP A 69 -5.40 -17.45 1.52
C ASP A 69 -4.81 -16.71 2.72
N TYR A 70 -3.86 -15.80 2.49
CA TYR A 70 -3.29 -14.97 3.54
C TYR A 70 -4.36 -14.08 4.19
N GLN A 71 -5.17 -13.40 3.39
CA GLN A 71 -6.28 -12.59 3.89
C GLN A 71 -7.31 -13.39 4.68
N ALA A 72 -7.63 -14.62 4.23
CA ALA A 72 -8.60 -15.48 4.89
C ALA A 72 -8.12 -15.98 6.26
N ASN A 73 -6.81 -16.21 6.41
CA ASN A 73 -6.20 -16.70 7.65
C ASN A 73 -5.60 -15.58 8.52
N PHE A 74 -5.74 -14.32 8.11
CA PHE A 74 -5.14 -13.19 8.82
C PHE A 74 -5.82 -12.97 10.17
N VAL A 75 -5.01 -12.91 11.23
CA VAL A 75 -5.45 -12.58 12.58
C VAL A 75 -5.16 -11.10 12.82
N TYR A 76 -6.20 -10.35 13.19
CA TYR A 76 -6.07 -8.93 13.47
C TYR A 76 -5.70 -8.70 14.94
N GLU A 77 -4.68 -7.90 15.18
CA GLU A 77 -4.08 -7.61 16.48
C GLU A 77 -4.01 -6.10 16.79
N LEU A 78 -3.97 -5.25 15.76
CA LEU A 78 -3.80 -3.79 15.85
C LEU A 78 -5.13 -3.02 15.85
N GLN A 79 -6.27 -3.72 15.90
CA GLN A 79 -7.58 -3.08 16.07
C GLN A 79 -7.65 -2.46 17.47
N GLY A 80 -7.32 -1.18 17.57
CA GLY A 80 -7.57 -0.39 18.77
C GLY A 80 -9.05 -0.49 19.16
N ASP A 81 -9.30 -0.72 20.45
CA ASP A 81 -10.63 -0.86 21.05
C ASP A 81 -11.62 0.17 20.48
N THR A 82 -12.62 -0.31 19.75
CA THR A 82 -13.83 0.49 19.51
C THR A 82 -14.72 0.38 20.73
N ASN A 83 -14.36 1.10 21.80
CA ASN A 83 -15.31 1.51 22.85
C ASN A 83 -16.01 2.80 22.43
#